data_AF-A0A559MKY9-F1
#
_entry.id   AF-A0A559MKY9-F1
#
_cell.length_a   1.000
_cell.length_b   1.000
_cell.length_c   1.000
_cell.angle_alpha   90.00
_cell.angle_beta   90.00
_cell.angle_gamma   90.00
#
_symmetry.space_group_name_H-M   'P 1'
#
loop_
_entity.id
_entity.type
_entity.pdbx_description
1 polymer ?
#
loop_
_entity_poly.entity_id
_entity_poly.type
_entity_poly.pdbx_seq_one_letter_code
_entity_poly.pdbx_strand_id
1 'polypeptide(L)'
;MPPKSKGRAFRNTPVQAPVPSKNEPPEPFSRPSSKLEPFLSTLSTNHIYITHIDTKPVDFKRKIFLVPVLMNVAIVGLILWRIKNILPWYMKICWSLMAGARNETSLDTAWMSYNDIAKEILRRSMSFVLDLIIYVFIWPWPRAFFTGRAAGNPVLWRFIVGFNREEIIVRRSRRWFQAGLDMLEEGSEQDLVLRTVRQAVDPMWMNEKTGYLMLSKEWDLDWKLMVTATKLCDKKKMDMKDFKPSIFIHDKTFGWMTIESAVASGTAKEEEGRRKIVAFKDELTVMGKENLFFRWIELVQFESSQPGGFGPERQEDTMIKAKKIFHDSLAPDWLNLSKITERLNLNQGSANGFLDVRIYLRGNEDPGLQNVQ
;
A
#
# COMPACT_ATOMS: atom_id res chain seq x y z
N MET A 1 -16.29 -45.45 56.86
CA MET A 1 -15.41 -44.26 56.72
C MET A 1 -14.72 -44.35 55.36
N PRO A 2 -14.95 -43.41 54.44
CA PRO A 2 -14.39 -43.47 53.07
C PRO A 2 -12.96 -42.91 53.03
N PRO A 3 -12.08 -43.37 52.11
CA PRO A 3 -10.71 -42.88 52.02
C PRO A 3 -10.60 -41.55 51.27
N LYS A 4 -9.80 -40.64 51.83
CA LYS A 4 -9.49 -39.28 51.34
C LYS A 4 -8.81 -39.30 49.95
N SER A 5 -9.33 -38.51 49.02
CA SER A 5 -8.69 -38.21 47.74
C SER A 5 -7.53 -37.20 47.93
N LYS A 6 -6.36 -37.51 47.37
CA LYS A 6 -5.21 -36.60 47.33
C LYS A 6 -5.30 -35.74 46.06
N GLY A 7 -5.52 -34.44 46.23
CA GLY A 7 -5.49 -33.46 45.14
C GLY A 7 -4.10 -33.38 44.51
N ARG A 8 -4.04 -33.54 43.18
CA ARG A 8 -2.82 -33.49 42.38
C ARG A 8 -2.59 -32.03 41.97
N ALA A 9 -1.51 -31.42 42.47
CA ALA A 9 -1.11 -30.06 42.12
C ALA A 9 -0.69 -29.98 40.64
N PHE A 10 -1.30 -29.06 39.89
CA PHE A 10 -0.88 -28.73 38.53
C PHE A 10 0.42 -27.93 38.57
N ARG A 11 1.49 -28.52 38.01
CA ARG A 11 2.78 -27.86 37.81
C ARG A 11 2.68 -27.02 36.54
N ASN A 12 2.67 -25.70 36.70
CA ASN A 12 2.78 -24.77 35.58
C ASN A 12 4.19 -24.86 34.99
N THR A 13 4.30 -25.44 33.80
CA THR A 13 5.52 -25.40 33.00
C THR A 13 5.64 -24.00 32.38
N PRO A 14 6.75 -23.27 32.58
CA PRO A 14 6.94 -21.98 31.93
C PRO A 14 6.99 -22.18 30.42
N VAL A 15 6.15 -21.44 29.69
CA VAL A 15 6.15 -21.38 28.22
C VAL A 15 7.45 -20.70 27.81
N GLN A 16 8.42 -21.50 27.38
CA GLN A 16 9.61 -21.00 26.68
C GLN A 16 9.17 -20.28 25.41
N ALA A 17 9.67 -19.07 25.21
CA ALA A 17 9.57 -18.35 23.95
C ALA A 17 10.12 -19.24 22.81
N PRO A 18 9.44 -19.32 21.65
CA PRO A 18 9.87 -20.18 20.58
C PRO A 18 11.20 -19.68 20.02
N VAL A 19 12.21 -20.53 20.13
CA VAL A 19 13.50 -20.39 19.43
C VAL A 19 13.19 -20.38 17.92
N PRO A 20 13.72 -19.43 17.12
CA PRO A 20 13.41 -19.36 15.70
C PRO A 20 13.83 -20.67 15.03
N SER A 21 12.86 -21.38 14.49
CA SER A 21 13.12 -22.59 13.74
C SER A 21 13.83 -22.18 12.44
N LYS A 22 14.88 -22.92 12.03
CA LYS A 22 15.68 -22.67 10.80
C LYS A 22 14.87 -22.63 9.48
N ASN A 23 13.54 -22.79 9.56
CA ASN A 23 12.63 -22.87 8.41
C ASN A 23 11.67 -21.68 8.34
N GLU A 24 11.62 -20.80 9.32
CA GLU A 24 10.76 -19.61 9.29
C GLU A 24 11.52 -18.42 8.71
N PRO A 25 10.90 -17.64 7.80
CA PRO A 25 11.55 -16.45 7.26
C PRO A 25 11.80 -15.44 8.41
N PRO A 26 12.89 -14.65 8.34
CA PRO A 26 13.21 -13.69 9.39
C PRO A 26 12.12 -12.61 9.51
N GLU A 27 11.89 -12.12 10.72
CA GLU A 27 11.03 -10.95 10.94
C GLU A 27 11.52 -9.77 10.07
N PRO A 28 10.66 -9.04 9.33
CA PRO A 28 9.21 -8.92 9.44
C PRO A 28 8.39 -9.85 8.53
N PHE A 29 9.02 -10.83 7.88
CA PHE A 29 8.36 -11.72 6.93
C PHE A 29 7.69 -12.87 7.67
N SER A 30 6.46 -13.22 7.25
CA SER A 30 5.71 -14.37 7.75
C SER A 30 5.26 -15.24 6.59
N ARG A 31 5.04 -16.53 6.84
CA ARG A 31 4.49 -17.42 5.80
C ARG A 31 3.01 -17.07 5.55
N PRO A 32 2.56 -17.05 4.28
CA PRO A 32 1.16 -16.82 3.96
C PRO A 32 0.30 -17.94 4.57
N SER A 33 -0.92 -17.59 4.98
CA SER A 33 -1.88 -18.58 5.45
C SER A 33 -2.21 -19.60 4.34
N SER A 34 -2.35 -20.88 4.69
CA SER A 34 -2.65 -21.97 3.74
C SER A 34 -3.93 -21.74 2.91
N LYS A 35 -4.87 -20.94 3.42
CA LYS A 35 -6.09 -20.54 2.70
C LYS A 35 -5.82 -19.73 1.43
N LEU A 36 -4.68 -19.03 1.35
CA LEU A 36 -4.32 -18.16 0.22
C LEU A 36 -3.61 -18.92 -0.91
N GLU A 37 -3.25 -20.19 -0.73
CA GLU A 37 -2.55 -20.99 -1.74
C GLU A 37 -3.22 -20.99 -3.14
N PRO A 38 -4.57 -21.11 -3.27
CA PRO A 38 -5.22 -21.04 -4.57
C PRO A 38 -5.03 -19.70 -5.28
N PHE A 39 -4.84 -18.62 -4.52
CA PHE A 39 -4.53 -17.30 -5.07
C PHE A 39 -3.05 -17.16 -5.39
N LEU A 40 -2.17 -17.59 -4.48
CA LEU A 40 -0.71 -17.49 -4.64
C LEU A 40 -0.21 -18.27 -5.87
N SER A 41 -0.81 -19.42 -6.18
CA SER A 41 -0.50 -20.20 -7.39
C SER A 41 -0.78 -19.46 -8.70
N THR A 42 -1.61 -18.41 -8.67
CA THR A 42 -1.92 -17.58 -9.85
C THR A 42 -1.01 -16.37 -10.01
N LEU A 43 -0.22 -16.04 -8.99
CA LEU A 43 0.70 -14.91 -8.99
C LEU A 43 1.98 -15.25 -9.74
N SER A 44 2.49 -14.31 -10.54
CA SER A 44 3.82 -14.47 -11.12
C SER A 44 4.90 -14.06 -10.11
N THR A 45 5.95 -14.86 -10.00
CA THR A 45 7.08 -14.68 -9.07
C THR A 45 7.92 -13.42 -9.32
N ASN A 46 7.71 -12.75 -10.46
CA ASN A 46 8.52 -11.61 -10.88
C ASN A 46 8.10 -10.26 -10.27
N HIS A 47 7.06 -10.23 -9.44
CA HIS A 47 6.48 -8.99 -8.95
C HIS A 47 6.17 -9.08 -7.46
N ILE A 48 6.18 -7.92 -6.81
CA ILE A 48 5.63 -7.72 -5.47
C ILE A 48 4.15 -7.41 -5.62
N TYR A 49 3.32 -8.03 -4.81
CA TYR A 49 1.89 -7.76 -4.79
C TYR A 49 1.48 -7.14 -3.48
N ILE A 50 0.50 -6.24 -3.54
CA ILE A 50 -0.15 -5.71 -2.35
C ILE A 50 -1.64 -5.93 -2.51
N THR A 51 -2.25 -6.62 -1.55
CA THR A 51 -3.69 -6.79 -1.47
C THR A 51 -4.28 -5.92 -0.39
N HIS A 52 -5.46 -5.36 -0.63
CA HIS A 52 -6.28 -4.74 0.41
C HIS A 52 -7.76 -4.74 -0.01
N ILE A 53 -8.65 -4.46 0.93
CA ILE A 53 -10.08 -4.33 0.70
C ILE A 53 -10.44 -2.86 0.63
N ASP A 54 -11.06 -2.45 -0.48
CA ASP A 54 -11.61 -1.10 -0.66
C ASP A 54 -13.10 -1.10 -0.25
N THR A 55 -13.40 -0.45 0.88
CA THR A 55 -14.74 -0.32 1.47
C THR A 55 -15.49 0.97 1.06
N LYS A 56 -14.99 1.72 0.06
CA LYS A 56 -15.58 3.00 -0.35
C LYS A 56 -16.98 2.86 -0.95
N PRO A 57 -17.83 3.91 -0.85
CA PRO A 57 -19.18 3.86 -1.36
C PRO A 57 -19.23 3.67 -2.87
N VAL A 58 -20.21 2.89 -3.33
CA VAL A 58 -20.40 2.50 -4.73
C VAL A 58 -20.55 3.69 -5.66
N ASP A 59 -21.27 4.74 -5.24
CA ASP A 59 -21.48 5.94 -6.08
C ASP A 59 -20.18 6.70 -6.34
N PHE A 60 -19.27 6.72 -5.35
CA PHE A 60 -17.96 7.33 -5.51
C PHE A 60 -17.10 6.54 -6.49
N LYS A 61 -17.11 5.20 -6.40
CA LYS A 61 -16.41 4.31 -7.34
C LYS A 61 -16.93 4.47 -8.77
N ARG A 62 -18.25 4.60 -8.95
CA ARG A 62 -18.89 4.84 -10.27
C ARG A 62 -18.45 6.16 -10.89
N LYS A 63 -18.49 7.25 -10.12
CA LYS A 63 -18.09 8.58 -10.61
C LYS A 63 -16.62 8.61 -11.04
N ILE A 64 -15.73 8.04 -10.22
CA ILE A 64 -14.30 7.96 -10.53
C ILE A 64 -14.04 7.14 -11.79
N PHE A 65 -14.77 6.03 -11.99
CA PHE A 65 -14.61 5.20 -13.17
C PHE A 65 -15.23 5.83 -14.43
N LEU A 66 -16.30 6.62 -14.29
CA LEU A 66 -16.97 7.26 -15.43
C LEU A 66 -16.06 8.27 -16.14
N VAL A 67 -15.24 9.02 -15.40
CA VAL A 67 -14.32 10.02 -15.96
C VAL A 67 -13.37 9.43 -17.02
N PRO A 68 -12.56 8.40 -16.74
CA PRO A 68 -11.69 7.79 -17.74
C PRO A 68 -12.48 7.09 -18.85
N VAL A 69 -13.66 6.53 -18.58
CA VAL A 69 -14.50 5.95 -19.64
C VAL A 69 -14.91 7.01 -20.64
N LEU A 70 -15.50 8.12 -20.19
CA LEU A 70 -15.94 9.21 -21.07
C LEU A 70 -14.76 9.82 -21.83
N MET A 71 -13.62 10.02 -21.16
CA MET A 71 -12.41 10.52 -21.80
C MET A 71 -11.92 9.59 -22.92
N ASN A 72 -11.84 8.28 -22.67
CA ASN A 72 -11.40 7.31 -23.68
C ASN A 72 -12.40 7.18 -24.83
N VAL A 73 -13.71 7.23 -24.55
CA VAL A 73 -14.76 7.24 -25.60
C VAL A 73 -14.67 8.49 -26.46
N ALA A 74 -14.45 9.67 -25.86
CA ALA A 74 -14.26 10.91 -26.60
C ALA A 74 -13.01 10.86 -27.49
N ILE A 75 -11.89 10.34 -26.98
CA ILE A 75 -10.65 10.15 -27.76
C ILE A 75 -10.90 9.21 -28.94
N VAL A 76 -11.53 8.05 -28.72
CA VAL A 76 -11.88 7.11 -29.79
C VAL A 76 -12.80 7.76 -30.82
N GLY A 77 -13.82 8.51 -30.37
CA GLY A 77 -14.72 9.26 -31.24
C GLY A 77 -13.98 10.29 -32.11
N LEU A 78 -13.05 11.04 -31.54
CA LEU A 78 -12.21 12.00 -32.26
C LEU A 78 -11.30 11.30 -33.27
N ILE A 79 -10.71 10.16 -32.92
CA ILE A 79 -9.88 9.36 -33.84
C ILE A 79 -10.74 8.81 -34.99
N LEU A 80 -11.92 8.27 -34.72
CA LEU A 80 -12.84 7.78 -35.77
C LEU A 80 -13.31 8.90 -36.68
N TRP A 81 -13.61 10.08 -36.13
CA TRP A 81 -13.93 11.28 -36.91
C TRP A 81 -12.75 11.74 -37.78
N ARG A 82 -11.54 11.76 -37.22
CA ARG A 82 -10.29 12.08 -37.94
C ARG A 82 -10.06 11.09 -39.10
N ILE A 83 -10.21 9.79 -38.85
CA ILE A 83 -10.12 8.75 -39.88
C ILE A 83 -11.17 8.99 -40.96
N LYS A 84 -12.44 9.20 -40.62
CA LYS A 84 -13.50 9.44 -41.59
C LYS A 84 -13.22 10.62 -42.52
N ASN A 85 -12.66 11.71 -41.98
CA ASN A 85 -12.42 12.93 -42.76
C ASN A 85 -11.17 12.85 -43.65
N ILE A 86 -10.13 12.13 -43.23
CA ILE A 86 -8.82 12.19 -43.90
C ILE A 86 -8.53 10.93 -44.69
N LEU A 87 -9.11 9.79 -44.31
CA LEU A 87 -8.96 8.55 -45.05
C LEU A 87 -9.29 8.73 -46.55
N PRO A 88 -10.37 9.44 -46.96
CA PRO A 88 -10.60 9.72 -48.38
C PRO A 88 -9.47 10.53 -49.04
N TRP A 89 -8.89 11.48 -48.31
CA TRP A 89 -7.76 12.28 -48.79
C TRP A 89 -6.46 11.45 -48.91
N TYR A 90 -6.18 10.56 -47.95
CA TYR A 90 -5.09 9.60 -48.06
C TYR A 90 -5.28 8.65 -49.25
N MET A 91 -6.50 8.15 -49.46
CA MET A 91 -6.81 7.31 -50.62
C MET A 91 -6.59 8.05 -51.94
N LYS A 92 -6.94 9.34 -52.03
CA LYS A 92 -6.65 10.18 -53.20
C LYS A 92 -5.13 10.32 -53.46
N ILE A 93 -4.32 10.54 -52.42
CA ILE A 93 -2.86 10.60 -52.53
C ILE A 93 -2.31 9.24 -53.00
N CYS A 94 -2.75 8.14 -52.38
CA CYS A 94 -2.35 6.79 -52.76
C CYS A 94 -2.71 6.46 -54.21
N TRP A 95 -3.92 6.80 -54.67
CA TRP A 95 -4.32 6.62 -56.06
C TRP A 95 -3.53 7.49 -57.02
N SER A 96 -3.28 8.75 -56.67
CA SER A 96 -2.47 9.65 -57.50
C SER A 96 -1.02 9.15 -57.64
N LEU A 97 -0.44 8.59 -56.57
CA LEU A 97 0.93 8.09 -56.56
C LEU A 97 1.08 6.72 -57.23
N MET A 98 0.13 5.79 -57.00
CA MET A 98 0.22 4.41 -57.48
C MET A 98 -0.42 4.18 -58.86
N ALA A 99 -1.53 4.86 -59.17
CA ALA A 99 -2.26 4.65 -60.43
C ALA A 99 -1.89 5.67 -61.51
N GLY A 100 -1.05 6.67 -61.20
CA GLY A 100 -0.66 7.74 -62.14
C GLY A 100 -1.81 8.63 -62.61
N ALA A 101 -3.01 8.45 -62.06
CA ALA A 101 -4.19 9.23 -62.42
C ALA A 101 -4.05 10.67 -61.87
N ARG A 102 -4.18 11.66 -62.76
CA ARG A 102 -4.19 13.08 -62.38
C ARG A 102 -5.44 13.36 -61.56
N ASN A 103 -5.23 13.73 -60.31
CA ASN A 103 -6.27 14.09 -59.35
C ASN A 103 -5.89 15.41 -58.66
N GLU A 104 -6.79 16.00 -57.88
CA GLU A 104 -6.55 17.24 -57.11
C GLU A 104 -5.31 17.18 -56.19
N THR A 105 -4.76 15.98 -55.94
CA THR A 105 -3.58 15.73 -55.12
C THR A 105 -2.29 15.47 -55.92
N SER A 106 -2.34 15.39 -57.25
CA SER A 106 -1.13 15.24 -58.08
C SER A 106 -0.42 16.59 -58.23
N LEU A 107 0.89 16.62 -57.96
CA LEU A 107 1.72 17.81 -58.16
C LEU A 107 2.23 17.83 -59.61
N ASP A 108 1.82 18.83 -60.38
CA ASP A 108 2.40 19.09 -61.69
C ASP A 108 3.67 19.94 -61.54
N THR A 109 4.81 19.27 -61.56
CA THR A 109 6.13 19.90 -61.36
C THR A 109 6.58 20.75 -62.55
N ALA A 110 5.89 20.68 -63.69
CA ALA A 110 6.25 21.44 -64.89
C ALA A 110 5.74 22.89 -64.85
N TRP A 111 4.67 23.17 -64.11
CA TRP A 111 3.98 24.47 -64.12
C TRP A 111 3.86 25.15 -62.75
N MET A 112 4.21 24.45 -61.67
CA MET A 112 4.06 24.94 -60.31
C MET A 112 5.34 25.57 -59.77
N SER A 113 5.23 26.72 -59.10
CA SER A 113 6.36 27.38 -58.44
C SER A 113 6.92 26.51 -57.31
N TYR A 114 8.25 26.51 -57.13
CA TYR A 114 8.92 25.75 -56.06
C TYR A 114 8.37 26.06 -54.65
N ASN A 115 7.91 27.29 -54.42
CA ASN A 115 7.32 27.69 -53.13
C ASN A 115 5.97 27.00 -52.88
N ASP A 116 5.15 26.83 -53.92
CA ASP A 116 3.84 26.18 -53.82
C ASP A 116 4.00 24.66 -53.64
N ILE A 117 4.97 24.08 -54.35
CA ILE A 117 5.37 22.68 -54.18
C ILE A 117 5.84 22.45 -52.73
N ALA A 118 6.76 23.28 -52.24
CA ALA A 118 7.28 23.18 -50.87
C ALA A 118 6.17 23.33 -49.82
N LYS A 119 5.24 24.28 -50.01
CA LYS A 119 4.10 24.49 -49.11
C LYS A 119 3.16 23.29 -49.07
N GLU A 120 2.88 22.69 -50.22
CA GLU A 120 1.99 21.54 -50.31
C GLU A 120 2.63 20.28 -49.72
N ILE A 121 3.93 20.06 -49.95
CA ILE A 121 4.71 19.00 -49.29
C ILE A 121 4.71 19.22 -47.78
N LEU A 122 4.97 20.43 -47.30
CA LEU A 122 5.00 20.73 -45.87
C LEU A 122 3.64 20.47 -45.20
N ARG A 123 2.54 20.92 -45.83
CA ARG A 123 1.16 20.70 -45.34
C ARG A 123 0.84 19.20 -45.23
N ARG A 124 1.26 18.41 -46.23
CA ARG A 124 1.09 16.95 -46.22
C ARG A 124 1.90 16.30 -45.12
N SER A 125 3.20 16.63 -45.03
CA SER A 125 4.11 16.13 -44.00
C SER A 125 3.62 16.43 -42.60
N MET A 126 3.13 17.64 -42.32
CA MET A 126 2.55 17.99 -41.03
C MET A 126 1.32 17.14 -40.68
N SER A 127 0.47 16.84 -41.66
CA SER A 127 -0.71 15.99 -41.45
C SER A 127 -0.31 14.55 -41.11
N PHE A 128 0.67 13.99 -41.82
CA PHE A 128 1.21 12.66 -41.53
C PHE A 128 1.89 12.60 -40.16
N VAL A 129 2.69 13.61 -39.79
CA VAL A 129 3.37 13.69 -38.49
C VAL A 129 2.35 13.78 -37.36
N LEU A 130 1.30 14.58 -37.53
CA LEU A 130 0.24 14.69 -36.53
C LEU A 130 -0.50 13.36 -36.34
N ASP A 131 -0.84 12.67 -37.43
CA ASP A 131 -1.51 11.37 -37.34
C ASP A 131 -0.59 10.30 -36.75
N LEU A 132 0.73 10.36 -37.01
CA LEU A 132 1.73 9.51 -36.36
C LEU A 132 1.81 9.78 -34.85
N ILE A 133 1.79 11.04 -34.43
CA ILE A 133 1.78 11.42 -33.01
C ILE A 133 0.51 10.88 -32.34
N ILE A 134 -0.66 11.01 -32.98
CA ILE A 134 -1.92 10.45 -32.47
C ILE A 134 -1.81 8.92 -32.33
N TYR A 135 -1.27 8.24 -33.34
CA TYR A 135 -1.13 6.79 -33.31
C TYR A 135 -0.12 6.27 -32.29
N VAL A 136 1.02 6.96 -32.12
CA VAL A 136 2.08 6.51 -31.21
C VAL A 136 1.79 6.86 -29.76
N PHE A 137 1.24 8.05 -29.49
CA PHE A 137 1.08 8.54 -28.11
C PHE A 137 -0.35 8.44 -27.59
N ILE A 138 -1.36 8.76 -28.42
CA ILE A 138 -2.75 8.83 -27.96
C ILE A 138 -3.45 7.47 -28.06
N TRP A 139 -3.28 6.74 -29.17
CA TRP A 139 -3.94 5.45 -29.40
C TRP A 139 -3.62 4.35 -28.37
N PRO A 140 -2.40 4.22 -27.81
CA PRO A 140 -2.12 3.20 -26.79
C PRO A 140 -3.00 3.33 -25.55
N TRP A 141 -3.50 4.53 -25.22
CA TRP A 141 -4.30 4.77 -24.02
C TRP A 141 -5.70 4.11 -24.13
N PRO A 142 -6.55 4.43 -25.13
CA PRO A 142 -7.81 3.70 -25.33
C PRO A 142 -7.59 2.21 -25.57
N ARG A 143 -6.54 1.84 -26.33
CA ARG A 143 -6.22 0.44 -26.58
C ARG A 143 -5.94 -0.31 -25.27
N ALA A 144 -5.12 0.24 -24.39
CA ALA A 144 -4.84 -0.35 -23.08
C ALA A 144 -6.11 -0.38 -22.20
N PHE A 145 -6.92 0.68 -22.24
CA PHE A 145 -8.14 0.78 -21.45
C PHE A 145 -9.24 -0.20 -21.87
N PHE A 146 -9.41 -0.51 -23.17
CA PHE A 146 -10.47 -1.41 -23.65
C PHE A 146 -9.98 -2.81 -24.03
N THR A 147 -8.69 -2.98 -24.33
CA THR A 147 -8.14 -4.25 -24.86
C THR A 147 -6.81 -4.66 -24.22
N GLY A 148 -6.41 -4.00 -23.12
CA GLY A 148 -5.18 -4.32 -22.38
C GLY A 148 -5.10 -5.80 -21.98
N ARG A 149 -4.01 -6.47 -22.37
CA ARG A 149 -3.79 -7.91 -22.09
C ARG A 149 -2.81 -8.17 -20.94
N ALA A 150 -1.83 -7.30 -20.72
CA ALA A 150 -0.68 -7.58 -19.84
C ALA A 150 -1.00 -7.54 -18.32
N ALA A 151 -1.95 -6.72 -17.90
CA ALA A 151 -2.46 -6.67 -16.52
C ALA A 151 -3.99 -6.86 -16.47
N GLY A 152 -4.58 -7.32 -17.59
CA GLY A 152 -6.02 -7.28 -17.83
C GLY A 152 -6.51 -5.89 -18.25
N ASN A 153 -7.83 -5.74 -18.24
CA ASN A 153 -8.54 -4.56 -18.73
C ASN A 153 -9.48 -4.03 -17.61
N PRO A 154 -9.44 -2.71 -17.31
CA PRO A 154 -10.32 -2.08 -16.31
C PRO A 154 -11.82 -2.22 -16.62
N VAL A 155 -12.20 -2.11 -17.90
CA VAL A 155 -13.57 -2.32 -18.39
C VAL A 155 -14.01 -3.76 -18.18
N LEU A 156 -13.15 -4.74 -18.52
CA LEU A 156 -13.46 -6.15 -18.30
C LEU A 156 -13.65 -6.46 -16.81
N TRP A 157 -12.79 -5.89 -15.95
CA TRP A 157 -12.96 -6.01 -14.51
C TRP A 157 -14.32 -5.49 -14.04
N ARG A 158 -14.74 -4.30 -14.49
CA ARG A 158 -16.05 -3.74 -14.15
C ARG A 158 -17.22 -4.53 -14.73
N PHE A 159 -17.08 -5.13 -15.91
CA PHE A 159 -18.11 -6.01 -16.46
C PHE A 159 -18.27 -7.31 -15.66
N ILE A 160 -17.19 -7.87 -15.12
CA ILE A 160 -17.24 -9.15 -14.40
C ILE A 160 -17.57 -8.97 -12.92
N VAL A 161 -16.92 -8.03 -12.25
CA VAL A 161 -17.04 -7.83 -10.79
C VAL A 161 -18.13 -6.83 -10.43
N GLY A 162 -18.42 -5.87 -11.31
CA GLY A 162 -19.36 -4.79 -11.02
C GLY A 162 -18.79 -3.73 -10.07
N PHE A 163 -19.69 -3.08 -9.33
CA PHE A 163 -19.35 -2.12 -8.27
C PHE A 163 -19.92 -2.62 -6.95
N ASN A 164 -19.03 -3.10 -6.07
CA ASN A 164 -19.40 -3.63 -4.77
C ASN A 164 -18.97 -2.69 -3.64
N ARG A 165 -19.61 -2.83 -2.48
CA ARG A 165 -19.24 -2.07 -1.27
C ARG A 165 -17.82 -2.44 -0.84
N GLU A 166 -17.51 -3.73 -0.87
CA GLU A 166 -16.19 -4.28 -0.59
C GLU A 166 -15.60 -4.81 -1.90
N GLU A 167 -14.43 -4.32 -2.29
CA GLU A 167 -13.72 -4.77 -3.49
C GLU A 167 -12.29 -5.19 -3.14
N ILE A 168 -11.85 -6.36 -3.64
CA ILE A 168 -10.47 -6.82 -3.48
C ILE A 168 -9.61 -6.07 -4.49
N ILE A 169 -8.64 -5.31 -4.00
CA ILE A 169 -7.70 -4.59 -4.83
C ILE A 169 -6.35 -5.29 -4.76
N VAL A 170 -5.81 -5.64 -5.93
CA VAL A 170 -4.49 -6.26 -6.08
C VAL A 170 -3.61 -5.30 -6.86
N ARG A 171 -2.61 -4.74 -6.18
CA ARG A 171 -1.57 -3.92 -6.78
C ARG A 171 -0.35 -4.78 -7.09
N ARG A 172 0.31 -4.48 -8.20
CA ARG A 172 1.51 -5.15 -8.70
C ARG A 172 2.63 -4.13 -8.86
N SER A 173 3.86 -4.49 -8.51
CA SER A 173 5.02 -3.65 -8.81
C SER A 173 5.22 -3.51 -10.32
N ARG A 174 5.68 -2.33 -10.76
CA ARG A 174 6.09 -2.08 -12.15
C ARG A 174 7.54 -2.54 -12.38
N ARG A 175 8.20 -2.00 -13.39
CA ARG A 175 9.54 -2.40 -13.85
C ARG A 175 10.69 -2.11 -12.89
N TRP A 176 10.44 -1.47 -11.75
CA TRP A 176 11.49 -1.17 -10.78
C TRP A 176 11.90 -2.39 -9.95
N PHE A 177 11.01 -3.36 -9.77
CA PHE A 177 11.33 -4.60 -9.07
C PHE A 177 11.81 -5.66 -10.07
N GLN A 178 12.96 -6.26 -9.78
CA GLN A 178 13.53 -7.36 -10.57
C GLN A 178 13.38 -8.68 -9.81
N ALA A 179 12.89 -9.69 -10.52
CA ALA A 179 12.74 -11.05 -10.01
C ALA A 179 14.12 -11.64 -9.69
N GLY A 180 14.45 -11.76 -8.41
CA GLY A 180 15.73 -12.31 -7.96
C GLY A 180 16.57 -11.38 -7.10
N LEU A 181 16.06 -10.20 -6.72
CA LEU A 181 16.59 -9.47 -5.57
C LEU A 181 16.35 -10.31 -4.31
N ASP A 182 17.42 -10.70 -3.64
CA ASP A 182 17.33 -11.38 -2.35
C ASP A 182 16.89 -10.36 -1.30
N MET A 183 15.72 -10.56 -0.74
CA MET A 183 15.14 -9.68 0.28
C MET A 183 15.67 -9.97 1.68
N LEU A 184 16.54 -10.98 1.81
CA LEU A 184 17.13 -11.42 3.07
C LEU A 184 18.56 -10.89 3.26
N GLU A 185 19.23 -10.48 2.17
CA GLU A 185 20.51 -9.80 2.27
C GLU A 185 20.29 -8.34 2.71
N GLU A 186 20.78 -8.00 3.90
CA GLU A 186 20.76 -6.63 4.40
C GLU A 186 21.60 -5.73 3.48
N GLY A 187 20.94 -4.79 2.82
CA GLY A 187 21.58 -3.90 1.86
C GLY A 187 20.72 -2.67 1.51
N SER A 188 21.35 -1.68 0.86
CA SER A 188 20.68 -0.43 0.46
C SER A 188 19.46 -0.65 -0.42
N GLU A 189 19.48 -1.68 -1.26
CA GLU A 189 18.39 -2.01 -2.18
C GLU A 189 17.15 -2.53 -1.42
N GLN A 190 17.33 -3.37 -0.40
CA GLN A 190 16.25 -3.88 0.44
C GLN A 190 15.55 -2.71 1.17
N ASP A 191 16.32 -1.79 1.72
CA ASP A 191 15.81 -0.59 2.38
C ASP A 191 14.98 0.30 1.44
N LEU A 192 15.43 0.47 0.19
CA LEU A 192 14.68 1.23 -0.83
C LEU A 192 13.37 0.54 -1.19
N VAL A 193 13.37 -0.78 -1.36
CA VAL A 193 12.16 -1.55 -1.65
C VAL A 193 11.20 -1.46 -0.47
N LEU A 194 11.67 -1.70 0.76
CA LEU A 194 10.85 -1.62 1.96
C LEU A 194 10.27 -0.22 2.14
N ARG A 195 11.05 0.85 1.94
CA ARG A 195 10.54 2.24 1.98
C ARG A 195 9.42 2.47 0.96
N THR A 196 9.61 2.01 -0.27
CA THR A 196 8.61 2.13 -1.35
C THR A 196 7.33 1.38 -1.01
N VAL A 197 7.46 0.17 -0.47
CA VAL A 197 6.33 -0.66 -0.02
C VAL A 197 5.62 0.00 1.17
N ARG A 198 6.35 0.53 2.15
CA ARG A 198 5.78 1.24 3.31
C ARG A 198 4.94 2.43 2.90
N GLN A 199 5.44 3.26 1.98
CA GLN A 199 4.69 4.39 1.44
C GLN A 199 3.40 3.94 0.72
N ALA A 200 3.46 2.82 -0.01
CA ALA A 200 2.28 2.30 -0.69
C ALA A 200 1.23 1.74 0.25
N VAL A 201 1.61 1.37 1.46
CA VAL A 201 0.81 0.64 2.46
C VAL A 201 0.46 1.54 3.66
N ASP A 202 0.71 2.84 3.56
CA ASP A 202 0.29 3.84 4.53
C ASP A 202 -1.25 3.82 4.69
N PRO A 203 -1.78 3.60 5.91
CA PRO A 203 -3.22 3.61 6.17
C PRO A 203 -3.92 4.91 5.78
N MET A 204 -3.25 6.07 5.93
CA MET A 204 -3.83 7.36 5.54
C MET A 204 -4.04 7.40 4.02
N TRP A 205 -3.02 7.00 3.27
CA TRP A 205 -3.09 6.91 1.81
C TRP A 205 -4.13 5.90 1.32
N MET A 206 -4.18 4.72 1.94
CA MET A 206 -5.15 3.68 1.59
C MET A 206 -6.58 4.08 1.90
N ASN A 207 -6.79 4.88 2.94
CA ASN A 207 -8.11 5.39 3.30
C ASN A 207 -8.55 6.59 2.46
N GLU A 208 -7.65 7.41 1.93
CA GLU A 208 -8.04 8.57 1.13
C GLU A 208 -8.46 8.20 -0.29
N LYS A 209 -7.77 7.23 -0.90
CA LYS A 209 -7.95 6.89 -2.32
C LYS A 209 -8.77 5.63 -2.51
N THR A 210 -9.55 5.58 -3.60
CA THR A 210 -10.14 4.31 -4.05
C THR A 210 -9.08 3.45 -4.71
N GLY A 211 -9.31 2.13 -4.78
CA GLY A 211 -8.39 1.19 -5.41
C GLY A 211 -7.98 1.62 -6.82
N TYR A 212 -8.90 2.19 -7.61
CA TYR A 212 -8.62 2.70 -8.96
C TYR A 212 -7.65 3.90 -8.97
N LEU A 213 -7.75 4.80 -7.99
CA LEU A 213 -6.88 5.99 -7.87
C LEU A 213 -5.51 5.69 -7.25
N MET A 214 -5.28 4.45 -6.81
CA MET A 214 -3.98 4.01 -6.28
C MET A 214 -2.97 3.63 -7.36
N LEU A 215 -3.29 3.86 -8.65
CA LEU A 215 -2.33 3.78 -9.74
C LEU A 215 -1.23 4.83 -9.55
N SER A 216 0.03 4.41 -9.54
CA SER A 216 1.17 5.32 -9.40
C SER A 216 2.26 4.99 -10.41
N LYS A 217 3.36 5.77 -10.38
CA LYS A 217 4.55 5.50 -11.19
C LYS A 217 5.21 4.18 -10.83
N GLU A 218 5.03 3.71 -9.60
CA GLU A 218 5.66 2.51 -9.03
C GLU A 218 4.72 1.30 -9.04
N TRP A 219 3.42 1.55 -8.87
CA TRP A 219 2.41 0.51 -8.69
C TRP A 219 1.38 0.52 -9.82
N ASP A 220 1.05 -0.67 -10.32
CA ASP A 220 -0.01 -0.88 -11.30
C ASP A 220 -1.12 -1.75 -10.67
N LEU A 221 -2.32 -1.72 -11.24
CA LEU A 221 -3.43 -2.58 -10.81
C LEU A 221 -3.49 -3.81 -11.71
N ASP A 222 -3.49 -4.99 -11.11
CA ASP A 222 -3.65 -6.24 -11.85
C ASP A 222 -5.13 -6.64 -11.88
N TRP A 223 -5.82 -6.13 -12.90
CA TRP A 223 -7.25 -6.37 -13.12
C TRP A 223 -7.57 -7.86 -13.23
N LYS A 224 -6.67 -8.66 -13.82
CA LYS A 224 -6.88 -10.11 -13.97
C LYS A 224 -6.85 -10.80 -12.62
N LEU A 225 -5.89 -10.46 -11.76
CA LEU A 225 -5.80 -11.00 -10.41
C LEU A 225 -6.97 -10.54 -9.53
N MET A 226 -7.41 -9.29 -9.66
CA MET A 226 -8.61 -8.79 -8.96
C MET A 226 -9.87 -9.56 -9.33
N VAL A 227 -10.09 -9.81 -10.63
CA VAL A 227 -11.20 -10.66 -11.11
C VAL A 227 -11.07 -12.09 -10.59
N THR A 228 -9.85 -12.63 -10.57
CA THR A 228 -9.60 -14.01 -10.12
C THR A 228 -9.84 -14.16 -8.61
N ALA A 229 -9.34 -13.22 -7.81
CA ALA A 229 -9.59 -13.16 -6.37
C ALA A 229 -11.08 -13.09 -6.06
N THR A 230 -11.80 -12.19 -6.73
CA THR A 230 -13.26 -12.06 -6.56
C THR A 230 -13.97 -13.36 -6.92
N LYS A 231 -13.64 -13.99 -8.05
CA LYS A 231 -14.21 -15.29 -8.44
C LYS A 231 -13.92 -16.41 -7.44
N LEU A 232 -12.79 -16.37 -6.74
CA LEU A 232 -12.46 -17.35 -5.72
C LEU A 232 -13.30 -17.15 -4.45
N CYS A 233 -13.58 -15.90 -4.09
CA CYS A 233 -14.54 -15.55 -3.03
C CYS A 233 -15.97 -15.93 -3.41
N ASP A 234 -16.40 -15.68 -4.65
CA ASP A 234 -17.73 -16.06 -5.14
C ASP A 234 -17.93 -17.59 -5.10
N LYS A 235 -16.86 -18.35 -5.39
CA LYS A 235 -16.84 -19.81 -5.28
C LYS A 235 -16.72 -20.32 -3.83
N LYS A 236 -16.72 -19.43 -2.84
CA LYS A 236 -16.53 -19.73 -1.40
C LYS A 236 -15.28 -20.54 -1.08
N LYS A 237 -14.25 -20.43 -1.93
CA LYS A 237 -12.94 -21.07 -1.67
C LYS A 237 -12.10 -20.26 -0.67
N MET A 238 -12.36 -18.95 -0.59
CA MET A 238 -11.74 -18.02 0.35
C MET A 238 -12.79 -17.03 0.86
N ASP A 239 -12.56 -16.47 2.04
CA ASP A 239 -13.40 -15.38 2.56
C ASP A 239 -12.82 -14.01 2.15
N MET A 240 -13.69 -13.00 2.07
CA MET A 240 -13.27 -11.62 1.79
C MET A 240 -12.30 -11.12 2.87
N LYS A 241 -12.51 -11.56 4.11
CA LYS A 241 -11.69 -11.22 5.28
C LYS A 241 -10.26 -11.78 5.22
N ASP A 242 -10.01 -12.77 4.36
CA ASP A 242 -8.66 -13.33 4.18
C ASP A 242 -7.78 -12.36 3.36
N PHE A 243 -8.38 -11.43 2.59
CA PHE A 243 -7.67 -10.41 1.80
C PHE A 243 -7.33 -9.15 2.60
N LYS A 244 -6.79 -9.33 3.80
CA LYS A 244 -6.30 -8.19 4.60
C LYS A 244 -5.20 -7.41 3.85
N PRO A 245 -4.95 -6.15 4.26
CA PRO A 245 -3.81 -5.38 3.82
C PRO A 245 -2.49 -6.17 4.03
N SER A 246 -1.99 -6.79 2.95
CA SER A 246 -0.87 -7.72 2.98
C SER A 246 0.01 -7.53 1.75
N ILE A 247 1.31 -7.65 1.95
CA ILE A 247 2.32 -7.55 0.89
C ILE A 247 2.85 -8.95 0.64
N PHE A 248 2.77 -9.43 -0.60
CA PHE A 248 3.32 -10.72 -1.03
C PHE A 248 4.59 -10.52 -1.83
N ILE A 249 5.64 -11.21 -1.40
CA ILE A 249 6.97 -11.18 -2.00
C ILE A 249 7.39 -12.63 -2.24
N HIS A 250 7.95 -12.91 -3.41
CA HIS A 250 8.47 -14.24 -3.72
C HIS A 250 9.98 -14.28 -3.53
N ASP A 251 10.46 -15.19 -2.70
CA ASP A 251 11.87 -15.51 -2.53
C ASP A 251 12.19 -16.92 -3.05
N LYS A 252 13.44 -17.15 -3.49
CA LYS A 252 13.90 -18.44 -4.02
C LYS A 252 14.04 -19.50 -2.94
N THR A 253 14.34 -19.09 -1.70
CA THR A 253 14.70 -19.96 -0.58
C THR A 253 13.47 -20.33 0.25
N PHE A 254 12.60 -19.35 0.52
CA PHE A 254 11.42 -19.54 1.38
C PHE A 254 10.09 -19.58 0.61
N GLY A 255 10.10 -19.35 -0.70
CA GLY A 255 8.90 -19.29 -1.53
C GLY A 255 8.13 -17.98 -1.33
N TRP A 256 6.79 -18.05 -1.29
CA TRP A 256 5.95 -16.87 -1.02
C TRP A 256 6.06 -16.45 0.44
N MET A 257 6.45 -15.20 0.67
CA MET A 257 6.49 -14.53 1.97
C MET A 257 5.45 -13.41 2.01
N THR A 258 4.89 -13.17 3.20
CA THR A 258 3.90 -12.13 3.45
C THR A 258 4.40 -11.15 4.50
N ILE A 259 4.19 -9.86 4.28
CA ILE A 259 4.32 -8.84 5.32
C ILE A 259 2.92 -8.27 5.56
N GLU A 260 2.44 -8.32 6.80
CA GLU A 260 1.20 -7.64 7.15
C GLU A 260 1.40 -6.11 7.10
N SER A 261 0.48 -5.40 6.46
CA SER A 261 0.52 -3.95 6.29
C SER A 261 0.68 -3.17 7.60
N ALA A 262 0.07 -3.65 8.67
CA ALA A 262 0.15 -3.03 9.98
C ALA A 262 1.59 -3.09 10.55
N VAL A 263 2.29 -4.20 10.30
CA VAL A 263 3.71 -4.38 10.66
C VAL A 263 4.61 -3.57 9.71
N ALA A 264 4.28 -3.53 8.42
CA ALA A 264 5.04 -2.79 7.43
C ALA A 264 4.99 -1.27 7.66
N SER A 265 3.80 -0.71 7.90
CA SER A 265 3.58 0.74 8.08
C SER A 265 4.01 1.28 9.45
N GLY A 266 4.43 0.41 10.38
CA GLY A 266 4.80 0.80 11.75
C GLY A 266 3.60 1.04 12.68
N THR A 267 2.39 1.21 12.14
CA THR A 267 1.17 1.47 12.93
C THR A 267 0.81 0.34 13.88
N ALA A 268 1.13 -0.93 13.60
CA ALA A 268 0.89 -2.01 14.56
C ALA A 268 1.68 -1.81 15.87
N LYS A 269 2.96 -1.40 15.76
CA LYS A 269 3.81 -1.16 16.93
C LYS A 269 3.36 0.08 17.69
N GLU A 270 2.96 1.13 16.98
CA GLU A 270 2.43 2.36 17.59
C GLU A 270 1.06 2.14 18.27
N GLU A 271 0.17 1.37 17.64
CA GLU A 271 -1.16 1.03 18.17
C GLU A 271 -1.06 0.08 19.37
N GLU A 272 -0.16 -0.91 19.32
CA GLU A 272 0.17 -1.76 20.47
C GLU A 272 0.80 -0.95 21.61
N GLY A 273 1.72 -0.03 21.30
CA GLY A 273 2.28 0.90 22.28
C GLY A 273 1.19 1.74 22.94
N ARG A 274 0.28 2.32 22.15
CA ARG A 274 -0.88 3.08 22.64
C ARG A 274 -1.80 2.22 23.53
N ARG A 275 -2.11 0.99 23.11
CA ARG A 275 -2.94 0.06 23.90
C ARG A 275 -2.28 -0.31 25.23
N LYS A 276 -0.97 -0.56 25.23
CA LYS A 276 -0.20 -0.84 26.46
C LYS A 276 -0.19 0.35 27.41
N ILE A 277 -0.05 1.58 26.88
CA ILE A 277 -0.10 2.81 27.68
C ILE A 277 -1.50 3.04 28.28
N VAL A 278 -2.57 2.81 27.51
CA VAL A 278 -3.95 2.93 28.00
C VAL A 278 -4.24 1.88 29.07
N ALA A 279 -3.86 0.61 28.85
CA ALA A 279 -4.01 -0.45 29.85
C ALA A 279 -3.23 -0.14 31.14
N PHE A 280 -2.03 0.42 31.02
CA PHE A 280 -1.23 0.87 32.16
C PHE A 280 -1.89 2.03 32.92
N LYS A 281 -2.49 3.00 32.21
CA LYS A 281 -3.27 4.08 32.82
C LYS A 281 -4.47 3.52 33.60
N ASP A 282 -5.26 2.65 32.98
CA ASP A 282 -6.47 2.09 33.58
C ASP A 282 -6.14 1.29 34.86
N GLU A 283 -5.05 0.51 34.86
CA GLU A 283 -4.61 -0.20 36.07
C GLU A 283 -4.11 0.75 37.18
N LEU A 284 -3.41 1.83 36.83
CA LEU A 284 -3.01 2.86 37.81
C LEU A 284 -4.22 3.61 38.39
N THR A 285 -5.27 3.83 37.58
CA THR A 285 -6.53 4.42 38.03
C THR A 285 -7.29 3.49 38.98
N VAL A 286 -7.31 2.17 38.71
CA VAL A 286 -7.89 1.17 39.63
C VAL A 286 -7.17 1.14 40.98
N MET A 287 -5.86 1.40 41.00
CA MET A 287 -5.07 1.53 42.23
C MET A 287 -5.22 2.90 42.93
N GLY A 288 -6.01 3.82 42.36
CA GLY A 288 -6.18 5.18 42.88
C GLY A 288 -4.92 6.05 42.75
N LYS A 289 -3.95 5.66 41.92
CA LYS A 289 -2.63 6.32 41.77
C LYS A 289 -2.46 6.97 40.39
N GLU A 290 -3.55 7.52 39.84
CA GLU A 290 -3.56 8.22 38.55
C GLU A 290 -2.59 9.41 38.50
N ASN A 291 -2.35 10.07 39.64
CA ASN A 291 -1.39 11.18 39.78
C ASN A 291 0.05 10.79 39.39
N LEU A 292 0.43 9.50 39.49
CA LEU A 292 1.76 9.03 39.07
C LEU A 292 1.89 8.95 37.55
N PHE A 293 0.79 8.60 36.87
CA PHE A 293 0.74 8.61 35.41
C PHE A 293 0.91 10.03 34.86
N PHE A 294 0.21 11.01 35.45
CA PHE A 294 0.34 12.42 35.05
C PHE A 294 1.73 12.99 35.32
N ARG A 295 2.32 12.72 36.49
CA ARG A 295 3.70 13.13 36.81
C ARG A 295 4.74 12.51 35.87
N TRP A 296 4.51 11.26 35.47
CA TRP A 296 5.38 10.59 34.50
C TRP A 296 5.25 11.22 33.10
N ILE A 297 4.03 11.49 32.62
CA ILE A 297 3.82 12.21 31.35
C ILE A 297 4.48 13.59 31.39
N GLU A 298 4.29 14.34 32.47
CA GLU A 298 4.87 15.67 32.65
C GLU A 298 6.41 15.64 32.63
N LEU A 299 7.02 14.64 33.29
CA LEU A 299 8.47 14.43 33.25
C LEU A 299 8.97 14.16 31.83
N VAL A 300 8.31 13.28 31.09
CA VAL A 300 8.69 12.95 29.70
C VAL A 300 8.47 14.17 28.78
N GLN A 301 7.40 14.92 28.98
CA GLN A 301 7.12 16.13 28.21
C GLN A 301 8.13 17.25 28.52
N PHE A 302 8.49 17.44 29.79
CA PHE A 302 9.51 18.40 30.21
C PHE A 302 10.88 18.08 29.59
N GLU A 303 11.36 16.84 29.72
CA GLU A 303 12.67 16.41 29.19
C GLU A 303 12.70 16.42 27.65
N SER A 304 11.56 16.16 26.99
CA SER A 304 11.46 16.22 25.53
C SER A 304 11.34 17.64 24.96
N SER A 305 10.86 18.60 25.76
CA SER A 305 10.76 20.03 25.37
C SER A 305 12.08 20.81 25.51
N GLN A 306 13.11 20.22 26.12
CA GLN A 306 14.39 20.91 26.33
C GLN A 306 15.21 21.05 25.03
N PRO A 307 15.94 22.18 24.86
CA PRO A 307 16.83 22.37 23.72
C PRO A 307 17.91 21.27 23.68
N GLY A 308 18.13 20.70 22.49
CA GLY A 308 19.05 19.57 22.26
C GLY A 308 18.37 18.24 21.91
N GLY A 309 17.03 18.16 21.95
CA GLY A 309 16.28 16.97 21.53
C GLY A 309 16.33 15.81 22.53
N PHE A 310 15.58 14.75 22.24
CA PHE A 310 15.38 13.60 23.12
C PHE A 310 16.29 12.42 22.72
N GLY A 311 17.59 12.63 22.88
CA GLY A 311 18.64 11.64 22.53
C GLY A 311 18.74 10.46 23.51
N PRO A 312 19.48 9.39 23.15
CA PRO A 312 19.54 8.13 23.89
C PRO A 312 20.02 8.27 25.35
N GLU A 313 20.97 9.17 25.63
CA GLU A 313 21.43 9.42 27.02
C GLU A 313 20.33 10.03 27.89
N ARG A 314 19.56 11.00 27.34
CA ARG A 314 18.44 11.63 28.06
C ARG A 314 17.27 10.66 28.27
N GLN A 315 17.12 9.68 27.37
CA GLN A 315 16.15 8.60 27.52
C GLN A 315 16.45 7.74 28.74
N GLU A 316 17.72 7.38 28.93
CA GLU A 316 18.17 6.62 30.11
C GLU A 316 18.01 7.41 31.41
N ASP A 317 18.36 8.70 31.42
CA ASP A 317 18.19 9.56 32.59
C ASP A 317 16.71 9.77 32.96
N THR A 318 15.86 9.99 31.97
CA THR A 318 14.41 10.12 32.17
C THR A 318 13.82 8.83 32.74
N MET A 319 14.33 7.67 32.29
CA MET A 319 13.94 6.36 32.79
C MET A 319 14.36 6.13 34.25
N ILE A 320 15.56 6.55 34.62
CA ILE A 320 16.04 6.46 36.01
C ILE A 320 15.20 7.34 36.93
N LYS A 321 14.89 8.58 36.49
CA LYS A 321 14.02 9.51 37.22
C LYS A 321 12.59 8.98 37.35
N ALA A 322 12.02 8.44 36.27
CA ALA A 322 10.69 7.82 36.30
C ALA A 322 10.66 6.63 37.28
N LYS A 323 11.62 5.71 37.19
CA LYS A 323 11.74 4.57 38.13
C LYS A 323 11.81 5.04 39.58
N LYS A 324 12.54 6.12 39.86
CA LYS A 324 12.64 6.70 41.20
C LYS A 324 11.31 7.27 41.69
N ILE A 325 10.58 8.01 40.86
CA ILE A 325 9.24 8.56 41.19
C ILE A 325 8.24 7.45 41.52
N PHE A 326 8.26 6.36 40.73
CA PHE A 326 7.40 5.21 41.00
C PHE A 326 7.87 4.45 42.26
N HIS A 327 9.17 4.25 42.46
CA HIS A 327 9.70 3.56 43.64
C HIS A 327 9.35 4.30 44.95
N ASP A 328 9.58 5.62 44.98
CA ASP A 328 9.36 6.45 46.18
C ASP A 328 7.86 6.58 46.52
N SER A 329 6.98 6.53 45.52
CA SER A 329 5.52 6.68 45.71
C SER A 329 4.77 5.35 45.89
N LEU A 330 5.38 4.21 45.53
CA LEU A 330 4.77 2.88 45.61
C LEU A 330 5.47 1.94 46.61
N ALA A 331 6.31 2.43 47.53
CA ALA A 331 7.11 1.60 48.42
C ALA A 331 6.41 0.37 49.09
N PRO A 332 5.10 0.39 49.44
CA PRO A 332 4.39 -0.81 49.90
C PRO A 332 3.82 -1.71 48.77
N ASP A 333 3.52 -1.15 47.60
CA ASP A 333 2.80 -1.78 46.48
C ASP A 333 3.66 -2.08 45.25
N TRP A 334 4.96 -1.76 45.31
CA TRP A 334 5.93 -1.91 44.22
C TRP A 334 5.97 -3.33 43.63
N LEU A 335 5.72 -4.33 44.48
CA LEU A 335 5.66 -5.75 44.09
C LEU A 335 4.46 -6.07 43.19
N ASN A 336 3.38 -5.30 43.25
CA ASN A 336 2.24 -5.43 42.34
C ASN A 336 2.54 -4.73 41.01
N LEU A 337 3.24 -3.60 41.04
CA LEU A 337 3.61 -2.86 39.84
C LEU A 337 4.63 -3.62 38.99
N SER A 338 5.61 -4.29 39.61
CA SER A 338 6.56 -5.14 38.88
C SER A 338 5.83 -6.29 38.15
N LYS A 339 4.90 -6.96 38.83
CA LYS A 339 4.04 -8.00 38.23
C LYS A 339 3.16 -7.46 37.10
N ILE A 340 2.69 -6.22 37.21
CA ILE A 340 1.92 -5.54 36.16
C ILE A 340 2.80 -5.23 34.95
N THR A 341 3.97 -4.64 35.16
CA THR A 341 4.92 -4.34 34.09
C THR A 341 5.45 -5.60 33.40
N GLU A 342 5.58 -6.70 34.14
CA GLU A 342 5.92 -8.02 33.62
C GLU A 342 4.75 -8.63 32.81
N ARG A 343 3.51 -8.50 33.30
CA ARG A 343 2.28 -8.92 32.57
C ARG A 343 2.04 -8.15 31.28
N LEU A 344 2.32 -6.84 31.28
CA LEU A 344 2.19 -5.96 30.12
C LEU A 344 3.44 -6.01 29.21
N ASN A 345 4.43 -6.83 29.57
CA ASN A 345 5.68 -7.02 28.85
C ASN A 345 6.41 -5.69 28.54
N LEU A 346 6.34 -4.75 29.49
CA LEU A 346 6.95 -3.41 29.38
C LEU A 346 8.46 -3.43 29.70
N ASN A 347 8.98 -4.55 30.23
CA ASN A 347 10.35 -4.65 30.76
C ASN A 347 11.35 -5.40 29.87
N GLN A 348 10.97 -5.93 28.71
CA GLN A 348 11.93 -6.65 27.85
C GLN A 348 11.80 -6.27 26.38
N GLY A 349 12.89 -5.71 25.83
CA GLY A 349 13.17 -5.80 24.39
C GLY A 349 13.13 -4.53 23.56
N SER A 350 12.86 -3.36 24.14
CA SER A 350 13.07 -2.11 23.41
C SER A 350 13.29 -0.98 24.40
N ALA A 351 14.34 -0.19 24.20
CA ALA A 351 14.51 1.11 24.85
C ALA A 351 13.27 2.01 24.74
N ASN A 352 12.27 1.66 23.91
CA ASN A 352 11.09 2.48 23.61
C ASN A 352 9.84 2.18 24.47
N GLY A 353 9.78 1.11 25.26
CA GLY A 353 8.53 0.67 25.92
C GLY A 353 7.94 1.65 26.94
N PHE A 354 8.77 2.44 27.62
CA PHE A 354 8.37 3.54 28.51
C PHE A 354 8.47 4.92 27.83
N LEU A 355 8.95 4.98 26.59
CA LEU A 355 9.16 6.22 25.84
C LEU A 355 8.12 6.43 24.73
N ASP A 356 7.28 5.43 24.46
CA ASP A 356 6.15 5.48 23.53
C ASP A 356 5.05 6.48 23.94
N VAL A 357 5.18 7.16 25.08
CA VAL A 357 4.30 8.27 25.51
C VAL A 357 4.21 9.36 24.44
N ARG A 358 5.25 9.57 23.63
CA ARG A 358 5.22 10.52 22.52
C ARG A 358 4.16 10.19 21.47
N ILE A 359 3.91 8.89 21.23
CA ILE A 359 2.86 8.40 20.32
C ILE A 359 1.48 8.66 20.93
N TYR A 360 1.34 8.45 22.25
CA TYR A 360 0.10 8.75 22.97
C TYR A 360 -0.24 10.25 22.96
N LEU A 361 0.75 11.12 23.16
CA LEU A 361 0.55 12.58 23.17
C LEU A 361 0.24 13.14 21.77
N ARG A 362 0.89 12.63 20.71
CA ARG A 362 0.62 13.07 19.33
C ARG A 362 -0.81 12.74 18.86
N GLY A 363 -1.43 11.69 19.40
CA GLY A 363 -2.81 11.31 19.07
C GLY A 363 -3.91 12.03 19.85
N ASN A 364 -3.55 12.84 20.86
CA ASN A 364 -4.47 13.60 21.72
C ASN A 364 -4.36 15.13 21.51
N GLU A 365 -3.58 15.57 20.52
CA GLU A 365 -3.62 16.97 20.06
C GLU A 365 -4.94 17.21 19.33
N ASP A 366 -5.92 17.75 20.04
CA ASP A 366 -7.12 18.35 19.43
C ASP A 366 -6.67 19.40 18.39
N PRO A 367 -7.20 19.39 17.15
CA PRO A 367 -6.84 20.37 16.12
C PRO A 367 -7.35 21.80 16.42
N GLY A 368 -7.83 22.08 17.63
CA GLY A 368 -8.47 23.33 18.03
C GLY A 368 -7.56 24.37 18.70
N LEU A 369 -6.28 24.10 18.93
CA LEU A 369 -5.39 25.01 19.68
C LEU A 369 -4.08 25.35 18.95
N GLN A 370 -4.11 25.42 17.62
CA GLN A 370 -3.12 26.19 16.86
C GLN A 370 -3.72 27.55 16.50
N ASN A 371 -3.67 28.50 17.43
CA ASN A 371 -3.68 29.95 17.17
C ASN A 371 -3.63 30.71 18.50
N VAL A 372 -2.47 30.70 19.17
CA VAL A 372 -1.94 31.88 19.89
C VAL A 372 -0.42 31.71 19.95
N GLN A 373 0.30 32.33 19.02
CA GLN A 373 1.47 33.17 19.29
C GLN A 373 1.84 33.94 18.03
#